data_AF-A0A9R1PCU8-F1
#
_entry.id   AF-A0A9R1PCU8-F1
#
_cell.length_a   1.000
_cell.length_b   1.000
_cell.length_c   1.000
_cell.angle_alpha   90.00
_cell.angle_beta   90.00
_cell.angle_gamma   90.00
#
_symmetry.space_group_name_H-M   'P 1'
#
loop_
_entity.id
_entity.type
_entity.pdbx_description
1 polymer ?
#
loop_
_entity_poly.entity_id
_entity_poly.type
_entity_poly.pdbx_seq_one_letter_code
_entity_poly.pdbx_strand_id
1 'polypeptide(L)'
;MSRSQEVLQHLQPHFSHLVLNLAFSLSVLGFMIMHISLVSGNTTTIEAYEKKTSPRWMYDLGRKKNFAQVFGNDKKYWFIPAYSEEDLRRMPALQGLDYPVRTDLDGQEL
;
A
#
# COMPACT_ATOMS: atom_id res chain seq x y z
N MET A 1 20.15 -28.40 38.00
CA MET A 1 20.02 -27.13 37.26
C MET A 1 19.66 -26.05 38.27
N SER A 2 20.27 -24.87 38.26
CA SER A 2 20.04 -23.85 39.30
C SER A 2 18.70 -23.14 39.09
N ARG A 3 17.98 -22.82 40.17
CA ARG A 3 16.69 -22.07 40.16
C ARG A 3 16.78 -20.74 39.39
N SER A 4 17.97 -20.14 39.36
CA SER A 4 18.26 -18.94 38.56
C SER A 4 18.26 -19.22 37.04
N GLN A 5 18.68 -20.41 36.61
CA GLN A 5 18.67 -20.81 35.20
C GLN A 5 17.23 -21.06 34.71
N GLU A 6 16.35 -21.64 35.53
CA GLU A 6 14.92 -21.82 35.17
C GLU A 6 14.21 -20.47 34.96
N VAL A 7 14.45 -19.49 35.84
CA VAL A 7 13.86 -18.15 35.71
C VAL A 7 14.36 -17.44 34.45
N LEU A 8 15.66 -17.56 34.14
CA LEU A 8 16.24 -17.01 32.92
C LEU A 8 15.66 -17.68 31.65
N GLN A 9 15.42 -18.99 31.70
CA GLN A 9 14.85 -19.76 30.59
C GLN A 9 13.41 -19.34 30.25
N HIS A 10 12.62 -18.92 31.25
CA HIS A 10 11.28 -18.36 31.04
C HIS A 10 11.31 -16.90 30.58
N LEU A 11 12.21 -16.05 31.09
CA LEU A 11 12.25 -14.62 30.75
C LEU A 11 12.87 -14.32 29.36
N GLN A 12 13.88 -15.08 28.95
CA GLN A 12 14.61 -14.87 27.70
C GLN A 12 13.73 -14.85 26.44
N PRO A 13 12.82 -15.83 26.20
CA PRO A 13 11.96 -15.81 25.01
C PRO A 13 11.02 -14.59 25.01
N HIS A 14 10.45 -14.20 26.16
CA HIS A 14 9.55 -13.03 26.21
C HIS A 14 10.25 -11.73 25.80
N PHE A 15 11.50 -11.53 26.25
CA PHE A 15 12.30 -10.39 25.83
C PHE A 15 12.62 -10.44 24.33
N SER A 16 13.06 -11.59 23.81
CA SER A 16 13.33 -11.76 22.38
C SER A 16 12.08 -11.55 21.52
N HIS A 17 10.92 -12.08 21.93
CA HIS A 17 9.65 -11.85 21.25
C HIS A 17 9.27 -10.37 21.25
N LEU A 18 9.45 -9.65 22.35
CA LEU A 18 9.17 -8.21 22.41
C LEU A 18 10.04 -7.43 21.40
N VAL A 19 11.35 -7.67 21.41
CA VAL A 19 12.30 -6.97 20.53
C VAL A 19 12.02 -7.30 19.06
N LEU A 20 11.83 -8.59 18.73
CA LEU A 20 11.55 -9.02 17.37
C LEU A 20 10.22 -8.49 16.86
N ASN A 21 9.14 -8.59 17.65
CA ASN A 21 7.83 -8.07 17.27
C ASN A 21 7.85 -6.55 17.12
N LEU A 22 8.57 -5.83 17.98
CA LEU A 22 8.70 -4.38 17.87
C LEU A 22 9.49 -3.98 16.62
N ALA A 23 10.65 -4.58 16.38
CA ALA A 23 11.47 -4.31 15.21
C ALA A 23 10.70 -4.62 13.91
N PHE A 24 10.01 -5.76 13.87
CA PHE A 24 9.17 -6.13 12.74
C PHE A 24 8.01 -5.14 12.53
N SER A 25 7.30 -4.77 13.61
CA SER A 25 6.19 -3.82 13.53
C SER A 25 6.63 -2.46 13.01
N LEU A 26 7.78 -1.94 13.47
CA LEU A 26 8.32 -0.67 13.00
C LEU A 26 8.76 -0.73 11.53
N SER A 27 9.36 -1.84 11.11
CA SER A 27 9.74 -2.06 9.72
C SER A 27 8.52 -2.09 8.79
N VAL A 28 7.49 -2.87 9.14
CA VAL A 28 6.24 -2.95 8.38
C VAL A 28 5.49 -1.62 8.40
N LEU A 29 5.51 -0.88 9.51
CA LEU A 29 4.87 0.43 9.60
C LEU A 29 5.50 1.43 8.62
N GLY A 30 6.83 1.50 8.57
CA GLY A 30 7.53 2.36 7.60
C GLY A 30 7.20 2.01 6.15
N PHE A 31 7.21 0.72 5.84
CA PHE A 31 6.83 0.19 4.52
C PHE A 31 5.36 0.55 4.18
N MET A 32 4.44 0.38 5.14
CA MET A 32 3.02 0.70 4.97
C MET A 32 2.81 2.19 4.67
N ILE A 33 3.47 3.10 5.40
CA ILE A 33 3.36 4.56 5.18
C ILE A 33 3.80 4.93 3.76
N MET A 34 4.89 4.34 3.28
CA MET A 34 5.39 4.53 1.92
C MET A 34 4.35 4.06 0.89
N HIS A 35 3.80 2.86 1.04
CA HIS A 35 2.76 2.34 0.15
C HIS A 35 1.47 3.18 0.17
N ILE A 36 1.01 3.65 1.33
CA ILE A 36 -0.18 4.52 1.43
C ILE A 36 0.04 5.83 0.68
N SER A 37 1.27 6.36 0.70
CA SER A 37 1.65 7.56 -0.04
C SER A 37 1.62 7.34 -1.55
N LEU A 38 2.13 6.19 -2.01
CA LEU A 38 2.08 5.76 -3.40
C LEU A 38 0.64 5.60 -3.92
N VAL A 39 -0.21 4.89 -3.15
CA VAL A 39 -1.65 4.74 -3.46
C VAL A 39 -2.34 6.10 -3.50
N SER A 40 -2.01 7.01 -2.57
CA SER A 40 -2.60 8.35 -2.55
C SER A 40 -2.25 9.18 -3.79
N GLY A 41 -1.07 8.96 -4.39
CA GLY A 41 -0.60 9.65 -5.59
C GLY A 41 -0.76 8.84 -6.89
N ASN A 42 -1.45 7.70 -6.85
CA ASN A 42 -1.58 6.75 -7.98
C ASN A 42 -0.25 6.53 -8.73
N THR A 43 0.82 6.34 -7.96
CA THR A 43 2.18 6.16 -8.49
C THR A 43 2.71 4.84 -7.95
N THR A 44 3.25 3.98 -8.80
CA THR A 44 3.94 2.75 -8.41
C THR A 44 5.34 3.06 -7.88
N THR A 45 5.97 2.09 -7.20
CA THR A 45 7.35 2.28 -6.72
C THR A 45 8.32 2.57 -7.86
N ILE A 46 8.21 1.88 -9.00
CA ILE A 46 9.08 2.09 -10.18
C ILE A 46 8.87 3.51 -10.73
N GLU A 47 7.62 3.92 -10.92
CA GLU A 47 7.30 5.27 -11.40
C GLU A 47 7.80 6.34 -10.41
N ALA A 48 7.69 6.11 -9.10
CA ALA A 48 8.22 7.04 -8.10
C ALA A 48 9.74 7.19 -8.17
N TYR A 49 10.47 6.12 -8.53
CA TYR A 49 11.91 6.18 -8.79
C TYR A 49 12.26 6.87 -10.11
N GLU A 50 11.45 6.69 -11.15
CA GLU A 50 11.70 7.24 -12.49
C GLU A 50 11.16 8.67 -12.69
N LYS A 51 10.25 9.13 -11.83
CA LYS A 51 9.59 10.43 -11.94
C LYS A 51 10.59 11.58 -11.75
N LYS A 52 11.01 12.17 -12.87
CA LYS A 52 11.75 13.44 -12.89
C LYS A 52 10.82 14.60 -12.54
N THR A 53 10.74 14.95 -11.26
CA THR A 53 10.28 16.27 -10.72
C THR A 53 9.09 16.93 -11.43
N SER A 54 8.14 16.18 -11.98
CA SER A 54 6.92 16.77 -12.53
C SER A 54 5.88 16.88 -11.42
N PRO A 55 5.43 18.10 -11.07
CA PRO A 55 4.44 18.29 -10.01
C PRO A 55 3.05 17.77 -10.39
N ARG A 56 2.81 17.43 -11.66
CA ARG A 56 1.53 16.89 -12.15
C ARG A 56 1.73 15.48 -12.69
N TRP A 57 1.15 14.50 -11.99
CA TRP A 57 1.13 13.10 -12.42
C TRP A 57 -0.15 12.80 -13.17
N MET A 58 -0.04 12.21 -14.36
CA MET A 58 -1.18 12.01 -15.25
C MET A 58 -2.17 10.96 -14.72
N TYR A 59 -1.70 9.99 -13.92
CA TYR A 59 -2.58 9.02 -13.27
C TYR A 59 -3.12 9.50 -11.91
N ASP A 60 -2.67 10.64 -11.37
CA ASP A 60 -3.23 11.17 -10.13
C ASP A 60 -4.60 11.82 -10.39
N LEU A 61 -5.67 11.07 -10.12
CA LEU A 61 -7.06 11.47 -10.27
C LEU A 61 -7.67 12.04 -8.98
N GLY A 62 -6.84 12.19 -7.94
CA GLY A 62 -7.22 12.61 -6.59
C GLY A 62 -7.38 11.43 -5.61
N ARG A 63 -6.98 11.67 -4.36
CA ARG A 63 -6.84 10.66 -3.28
C ARG A 63 -7.98 9.63 -3.20
N LYS A 64 -9.24 10.06 -3.31
CA LYS A 64 -10.41 9.16 -3.22
C LYS A 64 -10.51 8.23 -4.44
N LYS A 65 -10.28 8.74 -5.66
CA LYS A 65 -10.33 7.94 -6.89
C LYS A 65 -9.14 7.01 -6.98
N ASN A 66 -7.95 7.49 -6.60
CA ASN A 66 -6.73 6.69 -6.56
C ASN A 66 -6.87 5.51 -5.58
N PHE A 67 -7.43 5.77 -4.39
CA PHE A 67 -7.70 4.70 -3.43
C PHE A 67 -8.73 3.69 -3.95
N ALA A 68 -9.83 4.17 -4.54
CA ALA A 68 -10.84 3.30 -5.13
C ALA A 68 -10.28 2.46 -6.28
N GLN A 69 -9.30 2.95 -7.05
CA GLN A 69 -8.64 2.19 -8.11
C GLN A 69 -7.93 0.94 -7.57
N VAL A 70 -7.38 1.01 -6.36
CA VAL A 70 -6.65 -0.10 -5.73
C VAL A 70 -7.58 -1.03 -4.96
N PHE A 71 -8.53 -0.48 -4.20
CA PHE A 71 -9.39 -1.24 -3.28
C PHE A 71 -10.80 -1.55 -3.81
N GLY A 72 -11.18 -1.00 -4.97
CA GLY A 72 -12.54 -1.05 -5.49
C GLY A 72 -13.46 0.00 -4.86
N ASN A 73 -14.67 0.15 -5.42
CA ASN A 73 -15.66 1.11 -4.93
C ASN A 73 -16.47 0.57 -3.75
N ASP A 74 -16.60 -0.75 -3.63
CA ASP A 74 -17.33 -1.37 -2.52
C ASP A 74 -16.47 -1.45 -1.25
N LYS A 75 -16.84 -0.63 -0.27
CA LYS A 75 -16.18 -0.53 1.04
C LYS A 75 -16.19 -1.84 1.83
N LYS A 76 -17.14 -2.75 1.57
CA LYS A 76 -17.20 -4.05 2.25
C LYS A 76 -15.98 -4.91 1.92
N TYR A 77 -15.46 -4.76 0.70
CA TYR A 77 -14.33 -5.51 0.18
C TYR A 77 -12.98 -4.87 0.52
N TRP A 78 -12.94 -3.68 1.13
CA TRP A 78 -11.66 -3.03 1.48
C TRP A 78 -10.85 -3.80 2.54
N PHE A 79 -11.53 -4.58 3.39
CA PHE A 79 -10.91 -5.39 4.45
C PHE A 79 -10.86 -6.88 4.11
N ILE A 80 -11.30 -7.26 2.90
CA ILE A 80 -11.35 -8.64 2.45
C ILE A 80 -10.40 -8.74 1.25
N PRO A 81 -9.54 -9.77 1.15
CA PRO A 81 -8.65 -9.93 0.00
C PRO A 81 -9.40 -10.45 -1.24
N ALA A 82 -10.43 -9.73 -1.68
CA ALA A 82 -11.27 -10.04 -2.83
C ALA A 82 -11.87 -8.75 -3.41
N TYR A 83 -12.17 -8.77 -4.71
CA TYR A 83 -12.92 -7.68 -5.37
C TYR A 83 -14.37 -8.09 -5.58
N SER A 84 -15.26 -7.09 -5.67
CA SER A 84 -16.63 -7.34 -6.13
C SER A 84 -16.62 -7.65 -7.63
N GLU A 85 -17.54 -8.51 -8.09
CA GLU A 85 -17.68 -8.80 -9.53
C GLU A 85 -18.01 -7.53 -10.32
N GLU A 86 -18.72 -6.58 -9.71
CA GLU A 86 -19.05 -5.31 -10.32
C GLU A 86 -17.80 -4.43 -10.50
N ASP A 87 -16.92 -4.34 -9.50
CA ASP A 87 -15.67 -3.59 -9.63
C ASP A 87 -14.78 -4.20 -10.70
N LEU A 88 -14.63 -5.53 -10.74
CA LEU A 88 -13.87 -6.25 -11.79
C LEU A 88 -14.39 -6.00 -13.21
N ARG A 89 -15.71 -5.81 -13.35
CA ARG A 89 -16.35 -5.53 -14.65
C ARG A 89 -16.27 -4.07 -15.05
N ARG A 90 -16.42 -3.14 -14.11
CA ARG A 90 -16.52 -1.70 -14.38
C ARG A 90 -15.20 -0.95 -14.32
N MET A 91 -14.16 -1.53 -13.73
CA MET A 91 -12.87 -0.87 -13.55
C MET A 91 -11.79 -1.54 -14.41
N PRO A 92 -11.49 -1.00 -15.61
CA PRO A 92 -10.41 -1.51 -16.47
C PRO A 92 -9.05 -1.53 -15.77
N ALA A 93 -8.81 -0.58 -14.86
CA ALA A 93 -7.58 -0.51 -14.08
C ALA A 93 -7.34 -1.75 -13.20
N LEU A 94 -8.40 -2.47 -12.79
CA LEU A 94 -8.27 -3.74 -12.05
C LEU A 94 -7.83 -4.91 -12.95
N GLN A 95 -7.99 -4.77 -14.27
CA GLN A 95 -7.49 -5.74 -15.26
C GLN A 95 -6.03 -5.46 -15.62
N GLY A 96 -5.51 -4.29 -15.25
CA GLY A 96 -4.11 -3.91 -15.43
C GLY A 96 -3.71 -3.54 -16.87
N LEU A 97 -4.68 -3.47 -17.78
CA LEU A 97 -4.44 -3.17 -19.20
C LEU A 97 -4.55 -1.68 -19.51
N ASP A 98 -5.54 -1.00 -18.92
CA ASP A 98 -5.84 0.42 -19.18
C ASP A 98 -6.03 1.18 -17.88
N TYR A 99 -5.44 2.38 -17.79
CA TYR A 99 -5.52 3.25 -16.62
C TYR A 99 -6.14 4.61 -16.98
N PRO A 100 -7.09 5.11 -16.18
CA PRO A 100 -7.69 6.41 -16.41
C PRO A 100 -6.67 7.54 -16.19
N VAL A 101 -6.64 8.50 -17.12
CA VAL A 101 -5.73 9.65 -17.11
C VAL A 101 -6.50 10.94 -16.78
N ARG A 102 -5.79 11.92 -16.22
CA ARG A 102 -6.33 13.25 -15.94
C ARG A 102 -6.63 13.98 -17.25
N THR A 103 -7.91 14.29 -17.48
CA THR A 103 -8.40 14.93 -18.72
C THR A 103 -7.85 16.32 -19.00
N ASP A 104 -7.28 17.00 -17.99
CA ASP A 104 -6.62 18.31 -18.17
C ASP A 104 -5.18 18.20 -18.67
N LEU A 105 -4.61 17.00 -18.74
CA LEU A 105 -3.28 16.73 -19.31
C LEU A 105 -3.38 16.03 -20.68
N ASP A 106 -4.50 15.37 -20.98
CA ASP A 106 -4.76 14.69 -22.27
C ASP A 106 -4.69 15.62 -23.49
N GLY A 107 -4.75 16.95 -23.31
CA GLY A 107 -4.62 17.95 -24.37
C GLY A 107 -3.23 18.58 -24.53
N GLN A 108 -2.23 18.18 -23.72
CA GLN A 108 -0.91 18.81 -23.70
C GLN A 108 0.25 17.92 -24.17
N GLU A 109 0.05 16.63 -24.41
CA GLU A 109 1.08 15.75 -24.97
C GLU A 109 0.53 14.85 -26.09
N LEU A 110 0.69 15.35 -27.33
CA LEU A 110 0.96 14.54 -28.53
C LEU A 110 2.16 15.17 -29.26
#